data_AF-A0A178Z289-F1
#
_entry.id   AF-A0A178Z289-F1
#
_cell.length_a   1.000
_cell.length_b   1.000
_cell.length_c   1.000
_cell.angle_alpha   90.00
_cell.angle_beta   90.00
_cell.angle_gamma   90.00
#
_symmetry.space_group_name_H-M   'P 1'
#
loop_
_entity.id
_entity.type
_entity.pdbx_description
1 polymer ?
#
loop_
_entity_poly.entity_id
_entity_poly.type
_entity_poly.pdbx_seq_one_letter_code
_entity_poly.pdbx_strand_id
1 'polypeptide(L)'
;MPETRSTFEPSQLLDGCEPSLADEYNKMMDITEQTKDRYGTLWRDSNALMANLVRTKAELDRVTALRQQELAEHRGAIEPYRRVIRAKDRQLQKFRRKKQKLRHRIRHLETDLRVANEELEKVAFLICEICYAKIKDTYTTCGHTYCQGCLSTYRQFLACDMTILATQCHFGPCPKCRTLLKPDDIRKLYLSTSQDVVVVDSDSDSPSEDDNNDHSDKDSEDSEYDDN
;
A
#
# COMPACT_ATOMS: atom_id res chain seq x y z
N MET A 1 19.62 -70.43 112.98
CA MET A 1 19.22 -69.02 112.75
C MET A 1 17.96 -69.04 111.91
N PRO A 2 16.84 -68.46 112.35
CA PRO A 2 15.57 -68.55 111.63
C PRO A 2 15.49 -67.50 110.53
N GLU A 3 15.07 -67.93 109.34
CA GLU A 3 14.77 -67.08 108.20
C GLU A 3 13.51 -66.25 108.46
N THR A 4 13.63 -64.93 108.55
CA THR A 4 12.49 -64.02 108.57
C THR A 4 11.92 -63.88 107.16
N ARG A 5 10.94 -64.72 106.82
CA ARG A 5 10.05 -64.45 105.69
C ARG A 5 9.18 -63.25 106.03
N SER A 6 9.59 -62.08 105.57
CA SER A 6 8.77 -60.88 105.53
C SER A 6 7.61 -61.14 104.56
N THR A 7 6.44 -61.45 105.10
CA THR A 7 5.19 -61.49 104.35
C THR A 7 4.83 -60.06 103.99
N PHE A 8 5.39 -59.60 102.86
CA PHE A 8 4.97 -58.36 102.23
C PHE A 8 3.52 -58.56 101.78
N GLU A 9 2.58 -58.02 102.57
CA GLU A 9 1.15 -58.06 102.28
C GLU A 9 0.81 -56.79 101.48
N PRO A 10 0.66 -56.88 100.14
CA PRO A 10 0.50 -55.68 99.30
C PRO A 10 -0.84 -54.97 99.54
N SER A 11 -1.79 -55.66 100.19
CA SER A 11 -3.14 -55.22 100.49
C SER A 11 -3.20 -54.00 101.41
N GLN A 12 -2.24 -53.83 102.32
CA GLN A 12 -2.25 -52.73 103.30
C GLN A 12 -1.62 -51.43 102.78
N LEU A 13 -0.89 -51.47 101.66
CA LEU A 13 -0.27 -50.27 101.09
C LEU A 13 -1.22 -49.44 100.21
N LEU A 14 -2.38 -50.00 99.86
CA LEU A 14 -3.35 -49.39 98.94
C LEU A 14 -4.60 -48.84 99.65
N ASP A 15 -4.77 -49.09 100.95
CA ASP A 15 -5.96 -48.67 101.72
C ASP A 15 -5.92 -47.18 102.12
N GLY A 16 -4.85 -46.47 101.74
CA GLY A 16 -4.72 -45.01 101.84
C GLY A 16 -4.50 -44.32 100.49
N CYS A 17 -4.48 -45.06 99.37
CA CYS A 17 -4.41 -44.45 98.05
C CYS A 17 -5.77 -43.86 97.73
N GLU A 18 -5.81 -42.54 97.80
CA GLU A 18 -6.96 -41.68 97.54
C GLU A 18 -7.84 -42.16 96.38
N PRO A 19 -9.17 -41.98 96.48
CA PRO A 19 -10.11 -42.01 95.35
C PRO A 19 -9.63 -41.27 94.07
N SER A 20 -8.63 -40.40 94.18
CA SER A 20 -7.98 -39.65 93.09
C SER A 20 -7.41 -40.51 91.95
N LEU A 21 -6.80 -41.68 92.22
CA LEU A 21 -6.07 -42.41 91.17
C LEU A 21 -7.00 -43.12 90.18
N ALA A 22 -8.12 -43.67 90.65
CA ALA A 22 -9.09 -44.35 89.80
C ALA A 22 -9.82 -43.35 88.87
N ASP A 23 -10.16 -42.17 89.38
CA ASP A 23 -10.78 -41.09 88.60
C ASP A 23 -9.82 -40.52 87.54
N GLU A 24 -8.54 -40.33 87.90
CA GLU A 24 -7.50 -39.93 86.95
C GLU A 24 -7.29 -40.96 85.84
N TYR A 25 -7.28 -42.26 86.18
CA TYR A 25 -7.18 -43.34 85.20
C TYR A 25 -8.37 -43.34 84.24
N ASN A 26 -9.60 -43.28 84.75
CA ASN A 26 -10.80 -43.23 83.91
C ASN A 26 -10.79 -42.00 82.99
N LYS A 27 -10.42 -40.83 83.51
CA LYS A 27 -10.26 -39.61 82.71
C LYS A 27 -9.21 -39.76 81.60
N MET A 28 -8.10 -40.43 81.89
CA MET A 28 -7.05 -40.70 80.90
C MET A 28 -7.53 -41.68 79.82
N MET A 29 -8.34 -42.67 80.18
CA MET A 29 -8.98 -43.57 79.22
C MET A 29 -9.97 -42.83 78.32
N ASP A 30 -10.82 -41.96 78.87
CA ASP A 30 -11.75 -41.12 78.10
C ASP A 30 -11.01 -40.20 77.12
N ILE A 31 -9.89 -39.59 77.56
CA ILE A 31 -9.03 -38.76 76.70
C ILE A 31 -8.43 -39.62 75.57
N THR A 32 -7.99 -40.84 75.88
CA THR A 32 -7.40 -41.75 74.90
C THR A 32 -8.43 -42.20 73.86
N GLU A 33 -9.65 -42.48 74.28
CA GLU A 33 -10.76 -42.81 73.36
C GLU A 33 -11.13 -41.61 72.49
N GLN A 34 -11.28 -40.42 73.09
CA GLN A 34 -11.58 -39.19 72.35
C GLN A 34 -10.48 -38.86 71.32
N THR A 35 -9.20 -39.02 71.69
CA THR A 35 -8.09 -38.79 70.77
C THR A 35 -8.09 -39.80 69.63
N LYS A 36 -8.35 -41.09 69.91
CA LYS A 36 -8.51 -42.13 68.88
C LYS A 36 -9.62 -41.77 67.89
N ASP A 37 -10.77 -41.29 68.36
CA ASP A 37 -11.89 -40.87 67.50
C ASP A 37 -11.54 -39.65 66.64
N ARG A 38 -10.81 -38.68 67.21
CA ARG A 38 -10.28 -37.53 66.48
C ARG A 38 -9.31 -37.95 65.39
N TYR A 39 -8.37 -38.85 65.69
CA TYR A 39 -7.45 -39.40 64.70
C TYR A 39 -8.18 -40.17 63.60
N GLY A 40 -9.17 -40.98 63.96
CA GLY A 40 -10.00 -41.70 62.99
C GLY A 40 -10.80 -40.76 62.07
N THR A 41 -11.27 -39.63 62.59
CA THR A 41 -11.94 -38.59 61.79
C THR A 41 -10.94 -37.87 60.88
N LEU A 42 -9.81 -37.42 61.41
CA LEU A 42 -8.76 -36.77 60.64
C LEU A 42 -8.24 -37.67 59.50
N TRP A 43 -8.09 -38.98 59.76
CA TRP A 43 -7.67 -39.94 58.75
C TRP A 43 -8.70 -40.07 57.62
N ARG A 44 -9.99 -40.15 57.94
CA ARG A 44 -11.06 -40.18 56.94
C ARG A 44 -11.10 -38.90 56.11
N ASP A 45 -10.97 -37.74 56.75
CA ASP A 45 -10.96 -36.45 56.08
C ASP A 45 -9.75 -36.31 55.15
N SER A 46 -8.57 -36.74 55.59
CA SER A 46 -7.35 -36.78 54.78
C SER A 46 -7.54 -37.66 53.53
N ASN A 47 -8.09 -38.86 53.69
CA ASN A 47 -8.38 -39.74 52.57
C ASN A 47 -9.44 -39.16 51.61
N ALA A 48 -10.47 -38.51 52.15
CA ALA A 48 -11.50 -37.86 51.34
C ALA A 48 -10.91 -36.69 50.52
N LEU A 49 -10.05 -35.87 51.12
CA LEU A 49 -9.32 -34.80 50.42
C LEU A 49 -8.41 -35.36 49.32
N MET A 50 -7.68 -36.44 49.60
CA MET A 50 -6.80 -37.08 48.63
C MET A 50 -7.59 -37.64 47.44
N ALA A 51 -8.72 -38.30 47.68
CA ALA A 51 -9.61 -38.78 46.63
C ALA A 51 -10.19 -37.62 45.79
N ASN A 52 -10.57 -36.52 46.44
CA ASN A 52 -11.03 -35.32 45.74
C ASN A 52 -9.91 -34.69 44.89
N LEU A 53 -8.68 -34.62 45.39
CA LEU A 53 -7.53 -34.10 44.66
C LEU A 53 -7.20 -34.95 43.41
N VAL A 54 -7.26 -36.28 43.53
CA VAL A 54 -7.09 -37.16 42.36
C VAL A 54 -8.20 -36.95 41.35
N ARG A 55 -9.45 -36.80 41.79
CA ARG A 55 -10.60 -36.54 40.91
C ARG A 55 -10.47 -35.21 40.18
N THR A 56 -10.15 -34.12 40.89
CA THR A 56 -10.01 -32.79 40.29
C THR A 56 -8.82 -32.74 39.34
N LYS A 57 -7.72 -33.42 39.66
CA LYS A 57 -6.58 -33.58 38.74
C LYS A 57 -6.99 -34.27 37.45
N ALA A 58 -7.69 -35.41 37.53
CA ALA A 58 -8.16 -36.12 36.35
C ALA A 58 -9.12 -35.28 35.49
N GLU A 59 -9.98 -34.47 36.14
CA GLU A 59 -10.85 -33.54 35.43
C GLU A 59 -10.08 -32.43 34.73
N LEU A 60 -9.08 -31.84 35.38
CA LEU A 60 -8.20 -30.84 34.79
C LEU A 60 -7.44 -31.40 33.58
N ASP A 61 -6.91 -32.62 33.70
CA ASP A 61 -6.21 -33.30 32.61
C ASP A 61 -7.15 -33.54 31.41
N ARG A 62 -8.40 -33.95 31.67
CA ARG A 62 -9.43 -34.13 30.63
C ARG A 62 -9.74 -32.81 29.93
N VAL A 63 -9.98 -31.73 30.68
CA VAL A 63 -10.28 -30.41 30.11
C VAL A 63 -9.09 -29.89 29.29
N THR A 64 -7.87 -30.10 29.78
CA THR A 64 -6.64 -29.71 29.07
C THR A 64 -6.50 -30.47 27.75
N ALA A 65 -6.75 -31.78 27.74
CA ALA A 65 -6.70 -32.59 26.53
C ALA A 65 -7.74 -32.15 25.48
N LEU A 66 -8.98 -31.90 25.91
CA LEU A 66 -10.03 -31.37 25.04
C LEU A 66 -9.64 -30.02 24.44
N ARG A 67 -9.11 -29.12 25.26
CA ARG A 67 -8.68 -27.80 24.79
C ARG A 67 -7.54 -27.89 23.77
N GLN A 68 -6.59 -28.78 23.99
CA GLN A 68 -5.50 -29.03 23.03
C GLN A 68 -6.03 -29.56 21.69
N GLN A 69 -7.03 -30.46 21.74
CA GLN A 69 -7.69 -30.98 20.54
C GLN A 69 -8.41 -29.85 19.78
N GLU A 70 -9.21 -29.03 20.45
CA GLU A 70 -9.90 -27.88 19.83
C GLU A 70 -8.91 -26.93 19.14
N LEU A 71 -7.78 -26.63 19.80
CA LEU A 71 -6.74 -25.78 19.21
C LEU A 71 -6.10 -26.43 17.98
N ALA A 72 -5.90 -27.75 17.98
CA ALA A 72 -5.39 -28.47 16.82
C ALA A 72 -6.39 -28.43 15.66
N GLU A 73 -7.68 -28.63 15.93
CA GLU A 73 -8.76 -28.54 14.94
C GLU A 73 -8.86 -27.14 14.34
N HIS A 74 -8.84 -26.08 15.16
CA HIS A 74 -8.83 -24.71 14.69
C HIS A 74 -7.60 -24.38 13.85
N ARG A 75 -6.41 -24.84 14.26
CA ARG A 75 -5.17 -24.69 13.46
C ARG A 75 -5.31 -25.38 12.11
N GLY A 76 -5.85 -26.60 12.09
CA GLY A 76 -6.13 -27.35 10.86
C GLY A 76 -7.11 -26.63 9.94
N ALA A 77 -8.16 -26.03 10.51
CA ALA A 77 -9.17 -25.28 9.77
C ALA A 77 -8.63 -23.97 9.17
N ILE A 78 -7.68 -23.29 9.83
CA ILE A 78 -7.09 -22.02 9.36
C ILE A 78 -6.04 -22.22 8.25
N GLU A 79 -5.32 -23.33 8.26
CA GLU A 79 -4.23 -23.60 7.31
C GLU A 79 -4.61 -23.55 5.81
N PRO A 80 -5.78 -24.05 5.34
CA PRO A 80 -6.19 -23.85 3.94
C PRO A 80 -6.34 -22.37 3.58
N TYR A 81 -6.92 -21.55 4.45
CA TYR A 81 -7.07 -20.11 4.21
C TYR A 81 -5.70 -19.42 4.12
N ARG A 82 -4.76 -19.77 5.00
CA ARG A 82 -3.37 -19.27 4.94
C ARG A 82 -2.72 -19.60 3.60
N ARG A 83 -2.91 -20.83 3.08
CA ARG A 83 -2.39 -21.22 1.77
C ARG A 83 -3.00 -20.40 0.64
N VAL A 84 -4.31 -20.13 0.68
CA VAL A 84 -5.00 -19.29 -0.31
C VAL A 84 -4.48 -17.85 -0.27
N ILE A 85 -4.38 -17.26 0.92
CA ILE A 85 -3.84 -15.89 1.11
C ILE A 85 -2.43 -15.80 0.51
N ARG A 86 -1.52 -16.70 0.90
CA ARG A 86 -0.15 -16.74 0.34
C ARG A 86 -0.13 -16.91 -1.17
N ALA A 87 -1.05 -17.70 -1.74
CA ALA A 87 -1.15 -17.86 -3.19
C ALA A 87 -1.60 -16.55 -3.88
N LYS A 88 -2.57 -15.85 -3.30
CA LYS A 88 -3.06 -14.55 -3.79
C LYS A 88 -2.00 -13.46 -3.67
N ASP A 89 -1.24 -13.42 -2.58
CA ASP A 89 -0.13 -12.48 -2.40
C ASP A 89 0.93 -12.65 -3.49
N ARG A 90 1.31 -13.90 -3.80
CA ARG A 90 2.23 -14.19 -4.90
C ARG A 90 1.66 -13.74 -6.25
N GLN A 91 0.36 -13.87 -6.49
CA GLN A 91 -0.28 -13.36 -7.71
C GLN A 91 -0.23 -11.83 -7.78
N LEU A 92 -0.56 -11.15 -6.68
CA LEU A 92 -0.49 -9.69 -6.57
C LEU A 92 0.93 -9.17 -6.82
N GLN A 93 1.95 -9.81 -6.24
CA GLN A 93 3.35 -9.48 -6.50
C GLN A 93 3.72 -9.62 -7.98
N LYS A 94 3.26 -10.69 -8.66
CA LYS A 94 3.47 -10.86 -10.12
C LYS A 94 2.81 -9.72 -10.90
N PHE A 95 1.59 -9.31 -10.56
CA PHE A 95 0.92 -8.20 -11.22
C PHE A 95 1.61 -6.86 -10.96
N ARG A 96 2.08 -6.60 -9.73
CA ARG A 96 2.86 -5.40 -9.40
C ARG A 96 4.12 -5.29 -10.25
N ARG A 97 4.90 -6.38 -10.36
CA ARG A 97 6.09 -6.43 -11.23
C ARG A 97 5.76 -6.17 -12.70
N LYS A 98 4.69 -6.78 -13.24
CA LYS A 98 4.24 -6.54 -14.61
C LYS A 98 3.82 -5.08 -14.83
N LYS A 99 3.05 -4.50 -13.91
CA LYS A 99 2.63 -3.08 -13.94
C LYS A 99 3.85 -2.15 -13.96
N GLN A 100 4.86 -2.43 -13.14
CA GLN A 100 6.10 -1.65 -13.10
C GLN A 100 6.87 -1.73 -14.43
N LYS A 101 6.99 -2.92 -15.02
CA LYS A 101 7.60 -3.11 -16.35
C LYS A 101 6.87 -2.32 -17.44
N LEU A 102 5.53 -2.35 -17.43
CA LEU A 102 4.72 -1.57 -18.38
C LEU A 102 4.93 -0.06 -18.20
N ARG A 103 4.95 0.44 -16.96
CA ARG A 103 5.25 1.86 -16.69
C ARG A 103 6.62 2.28 -17.19
N HIS A 104 7.65 1.43 -17.04
CA HIS A 104 8.97 1.73 -17.58
C HIS A 104 8.96 1.77 -19.11
N ARG A 105 8.27 0.81 -19.76
CA ARG A 105 8.11 0.81 -21.23
C ARG A 105 7.37 2.04 -21.74
N ILE A 106 6.31 2.47 -21.06
CA ILE A 106 5.57 3.69 -21.40
C ILE A 106 6.51 4.90 -21.37
N ARG A 107 7.27 5.10 -20.28
CA ARG A 107 8.24 6.20 -20.18
C ARG A 107 9.31 6.18 -21.28
N HIS A 108 9.78 4.98 -21.64
CA HIS A 108 10.73 4.83 -22.74
C HIS A 108 10.09 5.26 -24.07
N LEU A 109 8.89 4.76 -24.38
CA LEU A 109 8.18 5.12 -25.61
C LEU A 109 7.81 6.60 -25.68
N GLU A 110 7.46 7.22 -24.56
CA GLU A 110 7.21 8.66 -24.47
C GLU A 110 8.48 9.46 -24.81
N THR A 111 9.64 8.99 -24.32
CA THR A 111 10.94 9.58 -24.63
C THR A 111 11.26 9.43 -26.12
N ASP A 112 11.08 8.22 -26.67
CA ASP A 112 11.31 7.95 -28.10
C ASP A 112 10.41 8.82 -28.99
N LEU A 113 9.13 8.93 -28.63
CA LEU A 113 8.16 9.74 -29.36
C LEU A 113 8.53 11.21 -29.33
N ARG A 114 8.97 11.73 -28.17
CA ARG A 114 9.46 13.10 -28.05
C ARG A 114 10.66 13.34 -28.97
N VAL A 115 11.66 12.45 -28.94
CA VAL A 115 12.83 12.56 -29.83
C VAL A 115 12.43 12.50 -31.30
N ALA A 116 11.54 11.57 -31.67
CA ALA A 116 11.05 11.47 -33.05
C ALA A 116 10.30 12.73 -33.49
N ASN A 117 9.51 13.35 -32.60
CA ASN A 117 8.85 14.62 -32.89
C ASN A 117 9.85 15.77 -33.04
N GLU A 118 10.88 15.86 -32.19
CA GLU A 118 11.96 16.84 -32.34
C GLU A 118 12.69 16.67 -33.68
N GLU A 119 12.96 15.44 -34.11
CA GLU A 119 13.53 15.16 -35.44
C GLU A 119 12.57 15.51 -36.59
N LEU A 120 11.26 15.27 -36.41
CA LEU A 120 10.25 15.64 -37.39
C LEU A 120 10.13 17.17 -37.53
N GLU A 121 10.19 17.92 -36.43
CA GLU A 121 10.20 19.39 -36.43
C GLU A 121 11.38 19.95 -37.22
N LYS A 122 12.56 19.32 -37.11
CA LYS A 122 13.75 19.68 -37.92
C LYS A 122 13.53 19.50 -39.42
N VAL A 123 12.58 18.69 -39.86
CA VAL A 123 12.27 18.51 -41.30
C VAL A 123 10.89 19.05 -41.70
N ALA A 124 10.11 19.59 -40.76
CA ALA A 124 8.74 20.03 -41.00
C ALA A 124 8.65 21.10 -42.09
N PHE A 125 9.65 21.98 -42.19
CA PHE A 125 9.71 23.03 -43.22
C PHE A 125 9.82 22.48 -44.66
N LEU A 126 10.28 21.23 -44.82
CA LEU A 126 10.38 20.52 -46.09
C LEU A 126 9.06 19.87 -46.51
N ILE A 127 8.05 19.78 -45.64
CA ILE A 127 6.78 19.11 -45.95
C ILE A 127 5.83 20.08 -46.67
N CYS A 128 5.22 19.63 -47.77
CA CYS A 128 4.29 20.45 -48.54
C CYS A 128 3.08 20.87 -47.70
N GLU A 129 2.88 22.18 -47.55
CA GLU A 129 1.80 22.81 -46.77
C GLU A 129 0.38 22.55 -47.33
N ILE A 130 0.25 21.95 -48.52
CA ILE A 130 -1.04 21.64 -49.13
C ILE A 130 -1.51 20.23 -48.75
N CYS A 131 -0.64 19.22 -48.83
CA CYS A 131 -1.03 17.82 -48.57
C CYS A 131 -0.49 17.25 -47.26
N TYR A 132 0.47 17.90 -46.61
CA TYR A 132 1.15 17.41 -45.40
C TYR A 132 1.78 16.01 -45.52
N ALA A 133 1.92 15.47 -46.74
CA ALA A 133 2.31 14.08 -46.97
C ALA A 133 3.58 13.93 -47.84
N LYS A 134 3.92 14.92 -48.66
CA LYS A 134 5.05 14.87 -49.60
C LYS A 134 6.04 15.99 -49.32
N ILE A 135 7.32 15.72 -49.57
CA ILE A 135 8.39 16.72 -49.51
C ILE A 135 8.15 17.76 -50.62
N LYS A 136 8.49 19.02 -50.31
CA LYS A 136 8.53 20.13 -51.26
C LYS A 136 9.65 19.86 -52.27
N ASP A 137 9.28 19.60 -53.52
CA ASP A 137 10.20 19.28 -54.62
C ASP A 137 10.15 20.33 -55.75
N THR A 138 9.23 21.29 -55.65
CA THR A 138 8.99 22.31 -56.68
C THR A 138 8.84 23.68 -56.05
N TYR A 139 9.37 24.71 -56.71
CA TYR A 139 9.24 26.11 -56.31
C TYR A 139 8.40 26.90 -57.31
N THR A 140 7.68 27.89 -56.80
CA THR A 140 7.00 28.92 -57.60
C THR A 140 7.96 30.05 -57.93
N THR A 141 7.62 30.90 -58.88
CA THR A 141 8.46 32.06 -59.27
C THR A 141 8.63 33.09 -58.15
N CYS A 142 7.68 33.18 -57.23
CA CYS A 142 7.77 34.00 -56.02
C CYS A 142 8.57 33.34 -54.88
N GLY A 143 9.21 32.18 -55.10
CA GLY A 143 10.06 31.51 -54.11
C GLY A 143 9.35 30.58 -53.12
N HIS A 144 8.01 30.50 -53.14
CA HIS A 144 7.27 29.55 -52.30
C HIS A 144 7.35 28.11 -52.83
N THR A 145 7.47 27.14 -51.93
CA THR A 145 7.79 25.73 -52.24
C THR A 145 6.64 24.78 -51.88
N TYR A 146 6.39 23.80 -52.76
CA TYR A 146 5.31 22.80 -52.65
C TYR A 146 5.74 21.47 -53.25
N CYS A 147 4.96 20.40 -53.07
CA CYS A 147 5.14 19.19 -53.86
C CYS A 147 4.52 19.36 -55.26
N GLN A 148 5.12 18.72 -56.26
CA GLN A 148 4.77 18.85 -57.67
C GLN A 148 3.31 18.50 -57.92
N GLY A 149 2.82 17.44 -57.27
CA GLY A 149 1.42 17.00 -57.39
C GLY A 149 0.42 18.05 -56.94
N CYS A 150 0.63 18.66 -55.77
CA CYS A 150 -0.28 19.70 -55.26
C CYS A 150 -0.23 20.97 -56.12
N LEU A 151 0.97 21.41 -56.50
CA LEU A 151 1.11 22.58 -57.35
C LEU A 151 0.48 22.39 -58.73
N SER A 152 0.60 21.18 -59.29
CA SER A 152 0.02 20.84 -60.60
C SER A 152 -1.51 20.78 -60.54
N THR A 153 -2.05 20.13 -59.51
CA THR A 153 -3.50 20.06 -59.27
C THR A 153 -4.09 21.45 -59.08
N TYR A 154 -3.42 22.30 -58.30
CA TYR A 154 -3.85 23.68 -58.08
C TYR A 154 -3.82 24.53 -59.36
N ARG A 155 -2.79 24.38 -60.20
CA ARG A 155 -2.72 25.04 -61.52
C ARG A 155 -3.84 24.56 -62.46
N GLN A 156 -4.15 23.27 -62.42
CA GLN A 156 -5.23 22.70 -63.23
C GLN A 156 -6.60 23.20 -62.77
N PHE A 157 -6.85 23.26 -61.46
CA PHE A 157 -8.07 23.86 -60.90
C PHE A 157 -8.27 25.31 -61.38
N LEU A 158 -7.20 26.11 -61.34
CA LEU A 158 -7.20 27.48 -61.84
C LEU A 158 -7.51 27.60 -63.33
N ALA A 159 -7.03 26.65 -64.14
CA ALA A 159 -7.32 26.62 -65.57
C ALA A 159 -8.80 26.31 -65.85
N CYS A 160 -9.47 25.59 -64.96
CA CYS A 160 -10.90 25.25 -65.10
C CYS A 160 -11.84 26.36 -64.61
N ASP A 161 -11.46 27.13 -63.57
CA ASP A 161 -12.35 28.05 -62.86
C ASP A 161 -12.30 29.50 -63.39
N MET A 162 -11.29 29.88 -64.19
CA MET A 162 -11.05 31.28 -64.57
C MET A 162 -10.87 31.47 -66.08
N THR A 163 -11.97 31.44 -66.82
CA THR A 163 -12.01 31.89 -68.23
C THR A 163 -11.95 33.42 -68.40
N ILE A 164 -11.95 34.24 -67.33
CA ILE A 164 -12.27 35.68 -67.47
C ILE A 164 -11.17 36.68 -67.02
N LEU A 165 -10.13 36.30 -66.25
CA LEU A 165 -9.11 37.28 -65.77
C LEU A 165 -7.64 36.85 -65.99
N ALA A 166 -7.37 35.91 -66.89
CA ALA A 166 -6.04 35.30 -67.05
C ALA A 166 -4.98 36.15 -67.80
N THR A 167 -5.28 37.38 -68.23
CA THR A 167 -4.40 38.13 -69.15
C THR A 167 -3.27 38.95 -68.52
N GLN A 168 -3.17 39.06 -67.19
CA GLN A 168 -2.15 39.95 -66.57
C GLN A 168 -1.17 39.31 -65.58
N CYS A 169 -1.26 38.01 -65.32
CA CYS A 169 -0.25 37.32 -64.51
C CYS A 169 0.44 36.23 -65.33
N HIS A 170 1.57 36.56 -65.97
CA HIS A 170 2.36 35.62 -66.78
C HIS A 170 2.92 34.42 -65.99
N PHE A 171 2.70 34.36 -64.68
CA PHE A 171 3.01 33.21 -63.84
C PHE A 171 1.81 32.89 -62.96
N GLY A 172 1.28 31.67 -63.08
CA GLY A 172 0.08 31.23 -62.35
C GLY A 172 0.21 31.53 -60.84
N PRO A 173 -0.86 32.03 -60.20
CA PRO A 173 -0.77 32.61 -58.87
C PRO A 173 -0.31 31.55 -57.86
N CYS A 174 0.77 31.82 -57.13
CA CYS A 174 1.20 30.95 -56.05
C CYS A 174 0.08 30.84 -54.98
N PRO A 175 -0.27 29.64 -54.49
CA PRO A 175 -1.30 29.48 -53.46
C PRO A 175 -1.13 30.42 -52.25
N LYS A 176 0.10 30.56 -51.76
CA LYS A 176 0.46 31.40 -50.60
C LYS A 176 0.53 32.90 -50.92
N CYS A 177 0.78 33.29 -52.16
CA CYS A 177 0.67 34.71 -52.58
C CYS A 177 -0.76 35.10 -52.97
N ARG A 178 -1.62 34.12 -53.25
CA ARG A 178 -3.01 34.34 -53.65
C ARG A 178 -3.96 34.43 -52.46
N THR A 179 -3.46 34.45 -51.21
CA THR A 179 -4.29 34.95 -50.11
C THR A 179 -4.73 36.36 -50.48
N LEU A 180 -5.97 36.46 -50.95
CA LEU A 180 -6.62 37.69 -51.36
C LEU A 180 -6.37 38.71 -50.26
N LEU A 181 -5.74 39.82 -50.62
CA LEU A 181 -5.72 41.02 -49.78
C LEU A 181 -7.16 41.21 -49.28
N LYS A 182 -7.35 41.18 -47.96
CA LYS A 182 -8.68 41.46 -47.43
C LYS A 182 -9.02 42.90 -47.84
N PRO A 183 -10.31 43.24 -48.02
CA PRO A 183 -10.72 44.61 -48.31
C PRO A 183 -10.07 45.64 -47.36
N ASP A 184 -9.82 45.27 -46.12
CA ASP A 184 -9.12 46.10 -45.12
C ASP A 184 -7.62 46.28 -45.39
N ASP A 185 -6.94 45.29 -45.98
CA ASP A 185 -5.53 45.40 -46.40
C ASP A 185 -5.40 46.34 -47.60
N ILE A 186 -6.36 46.27 -48.52
CA ILE A 186 -6.50 47.21 -49.64
C ILE A 186 -6.76 48.62 -49.10
N ARG A 187 -7.64 48.74 -48.09
CA ARG A 187 -7.96 50.02 -47.44
C ARG A 187 -6.74 50.64 -46.78
N LYS A 188 -5.90 49.86 -46.08
CA LYS A 188 -4.65 50.37 -45.49
C LYS A 188 -3.67 50.84 -46.57
N LEU A 189 -3.49 50.11 -47.66
CA LEU A 189 -2.61 50.57 -48.74
C LEU A 189 -3.09 51.87 -49.39
N TYR A 190 -4.40 52.10 -49.46
CA TYR A 190 -4.98 53.31 -50.05
C TYR A 190 -5.18 54.48 -49.07
N LEU A 191 -5.37 54.21 -47.77
CA LEU A 191 -5.65 55.23 -46.75
C LEU A 191 -4.44 55.55 -45.85
N SER A 192 -3.40 54.73 -45.81
CA SER A 192 -2.20 54.98 -44.98
C SER A 192 -1.20 55.98 -45.61
N THR A 193 -1.50 56.55 -46.79
CA THR A 193 -0.60 57.51 -47.47
C THR A 193 -0.78 58.95 -47.00
N SER A 194 -1.49 59.19 -45.90
CA SER A 194 -1.65 60.54 -45.36
C SER A 194 -1.63 60.50 -43.83
N GLN A 195 -0.53 61.02 -43.25
CA GLN A 195 -0.40 61.43 -41.84
C GLN A 195 -0.39 60.26 -40.82
N ASP A 196 0.57 60.11 -39.92
CA ASP A 196 1.22 61.11 -39.08
C ASP A 196 2.69 60.78 -38.77
N VAL A 197 3.51 61.83 -38.80
CA VAL A 197 4.81 61.86 -38.13
C VAL A 197 4.53 61.91 -36.63
N VAL A 198 4.56 60.77 -35.95
CA VAL A 198 4.47 60.72 -34.49
C VAL A 198 5.88 60.66 -33.94
N VAL A 199 6.39 61.83 -33.56
CA VAL A 199 7.49 61.98 -32.60
C VAL A 199 6.90 61.70 -31.23
N VAL A 200 7.18 60.55 -30.63
CA VAL A 200 7.02 60.37 -29.18
C VAL A 200 8.19 59.55 -28.65
N ASP A 201 9.06 60.28 -27.97
CA ASP A 201 10.10 59.83 -27.07
C ASP A 201 9.55 59.05 -25.86
N SER A 202 10.49 58.49 -25.11
CA SER A 202 10.43 58.24 -23.66
C SER A 202 10.00 56.83 -23.22
N ASP A 203 11.05 56.07 -22.85
CA ASP A 203 11.29 55.60 -21.50
C ASP A 203 10.09 55.00 -20.75
N SER A 204 10.11 53.67 -20.59
CA SER A 204 9.56 53.02 -19.41
C SER A 204 10.24 51.66 -19.24
N ASP A 205 11.41 51.71 -18.60
CA ASP A 205 11.88 50.68 -17.69
C ASP A 205 10.72 50.21 -16.80
N SER A 206 10.55 48.90 -16.63
CA SER A 206 10.85 48.25 -15.35
C SER A 206 10.36 46.79 -15.26
N PRO A 207 10.98 46.00 -14.37
CA PRO A 207 11.06 44.54 -14.43
C PRO A 207 10.19 43.86 -13.34
N SER A 208 10.47 42.57 -13.14
CA SER A 208 10.07 41.68 -12.01
C SER A 208 8.58 41.30 -12.01
N GLU A 209 8.15 40.12 -11.58
CA GLU A 209 8.49 39.32 -10.40
C GLU A 209 8.25 37.83 -10.76
N ASP A 210 9.18 36.94 -10.44
CA ASP A 210 9.10 36.00 -9.30
C ASP A 210 7.79 35.19 -9.26
N ASP A 211 7.90 33.87 -9.36
CA ASP A 211 7.33 32.99 -8.32
C ASP A 211 7.63 31.50 -8.56
N ASN A 212 8.57 31.00 -7.75
CA ASN A 212 8.35 29.91 -6.79
C ASN A 212 7.37 28.79 -7.18
N ASN A 213 7.87 27.55 -7.32
CA ASN A 213 7.31 26.48 -6.48
C ASN A 213 8.29 25.33 -6.24
N ASP A 214 8.80 25.31 -5.02
CA ASP A 214 9.50 24.23 -4.34
C ASP A 214 8.47 23.13 -3.97
N HIS A 215 8.67 21.91 -4.47
CA HIS A 215 7.98 20.71 -3.98
C HIS A 215 9.00 19.61 -3.69
N SER A 216 9.58 19.75 -2.51
CA SER A 216 10.41 18.76 -1.85
C SER A 216 9.53 17.68 -1.20
N ASP A 217 9.18 16.62 -1.94
CA ASP A 217 8.56 15.42 -1.36
C ASP A 217 9.62 14.59 -0.63
N LYS A 218 9.69 14.79 0.70
CA LYS A 218 10.36 13.90 1.66
C LYS A 218 9.38 12.83 2.12
N ASP A 219 9.40 11.67 1.46
CA ASP A 219 8.82 10.45 2.01
C ASP A 219 9.92 9.65 2.74
N SER A 220 10.17 10.06 3.97
CA SER A 220 10.75 9.25 5.03
C SER A 220 9.60 8.60 5.81
N GLU A 221 9.65 7.28 5.99
CA GLU A 221 9.39 6.57 7.25
C GLU A 221 9.30 5.05 7.02
N ASP A 222 10.42 4.40 7.29
CA ASP A 222 10.57 3.32 8.26
C ASP A 222 9.26 2.65 8.76
N SER A 223 9.13 1.35 8.49
CA SER A 223 8.56 0.44 9.48
C SER A 223 9.20 -0.94 9.35
N GLU A 224 10.31 -1.07 10.05
CA GLU A 224 10.93 -2.34 10.41
C GLU A 224 10.01 -3.00 11.45
N TYR A 225 9.23 -4.00 11.02
CA TYR A 225 8.57 -4.93 11.93
C TYR A 225 9.30 -6.26 11.83
N ASP A 226 10.26 -6.44 12.73
CA ASP A 226 10.71 -7.76 13.17
C ASP A 226 9.64 -8.32 14.12
N ASP A 227 9.08 -9.49 13.78
CA ASP A 227 8.22 -10.23 14.67
C ASP A 227 8.49 -11.74 14.52
N ASN A 228 9.12 -12.28 15.57
CA ASN A 228 9.11 -13.65 16.11
C ASN A 228 9.35 -14.87 15.19
#